data_AF-A0A2V6FMU8-F1
#
_entry.id   AF-A0A2V6FMU8-F1
#
_cell.length_a   1.000
_cell.length_b   1.000
_cell.length_c   1.000
_cell.angle_alpha   90.00
_cell.angle_beta   90.00
_cell.angle_gamma   90.00
#
_symmetry.space_group_name_H-M   'P 1'
#
loop_
_entity.id
_entity.type
_entity.pdbx_description
1 polymer ?
#
loop_
_entity_poly.entity_id
_entity_poly.type
_entity_poly.pdbx_seq_one_letter_code
_entity_poly.pdbx_strand_id
1 'polypeptide(L)'
;MRGFLLIFVLASIVIVAICGFRGEHSPRTPWEIFPDMVRQQKVRAQSPIDFFGDGRGPRLPIANTIPIGYEMPKPQLKTLPGVPPTANAPRPEPASNRIGFSVGTDYYNTGKMGNNWGTGIPVPVTEQLMQRGQQRFNINCSVCHGLTAAGNGVAKLYGLNTVATLQDERIRKMADGEIFNTITNGKNTMMSYGGNVPVADRWAIISYLRALQRSQNAAAADVPPEELAKLDKAEAKPPEAKPGASPEAQKK
;
A
#
# COMPACT_ATOMS: atom_id res chain seq x y z
N MET A 1 -14.58 67.38 19.74
CA MET A 1 -14.09 66.85 18.44
C MET A 1 -12.67 66.30 18.49
N ARG A 2 -11.70 66.92 19.19
CA ARG A 2 -10.31 66.43 19.25
C ARG A 2 -10.13 65.04 19.89
N GLY A 3 -10.85 64.73 20.97
CA GLY A 3 -10.80 63.41 21.61
C GLY A 3 -11.40 62.27 20.77
N PHE A 4 -12.44 62.57 19.98
CA PHE A 4 -13.08 61.59 19.09
C PHE A 4 -12.12 61.10 17.99
N LEU A 5 -11.33 62.01 17.40
CA LEU A 5 -10.34 61.66 16.38
C LEU A 5 -9.21 60.80 16.93
N LEU A 6 -8.73 61.09 18.15
CA LEU A 6 -7.72 60.26 18.82
C LEU A 6 -8.24 58.84 19.10
N ILE A 7 -9.47 58.71 19.59
CA ILE A 7 -10.10 57.41 19.84
C ILE A 7 -10.24 56.63 18.52
N PHE A 8 -10.67 57.28 17.44
CA PHE A 8 -10.83 56.64 16.14
C PHE A 8 -9.51 56.12 15.56
N VAL A 9 -8.43 56.91 15.66
CA VAL A 9 -7.09 56.49 15.20
C VAL A 9 -6.59 55.32 16.03
N LEU A 10 -6.70 55.37 17.35
CA LEU A 10 -6.27 54.28 18.23
C LEU A 10 -7.07 52.99 17.97
N ALA A 11 -8.39 53.10 17.79
CA ALA A 11 -9.24 51.97 17.43
C ALA A 11 -8.84 51.35 16.08
N SER A 12 -8.50 52.18 15.09
CA SER A 12 -8.05 51.71 13.77
C SER A 12 -6.73 50.94 13.86
N ILE A 13 -5.76 51.44 14.65
CA ILE A 13 -4.48 50.76 14.88
C ILE A 13 -4.70 49.40 15.55
N VAL A 14 -5.58 49.34 16.55
CA VAL A 14 -5.91 48.08 17.25
C VAL A 14 -6.57 47.08 16.30
N ILE A 15 -7.50 47.52 15.44
CA ILE A 15 -8.15 46.65 14.46
C ILE A 15 -7.12 46.09 13.47
N VAL A 16 -6.22 46.91 12.93
CA VAL A 16 -5.17 46.44 12.01
C VAL A 16 -4.19 45.50 12.73
N ALA A 17 -3.86 45.75 13.99
CA ALA A 17 -3.00 44.87 14.78
C ALA A 17 -3.62 43.48 15.05
N ILE A 18 -4.95 43.40 15.22
CA ILE A 18 -5.67 42.15 15.47
C ILE A 18 -5.95 41.40 14.16
N CYS A 19 -6.45 42.10 13.14
CA CYS A 19 -6.90 41.51 11.88
C CYS A 19 -5.79 41.36 10.84
N GLY A 20 -4.63 41.99 11.05
CA GLY A 20 -3.55 42.08 10.07
C GLY A 20 -3.88 43.03 8.92
N PHE A 21 -2.93 43.16 7.99
CA PHE A 21 -3.17 43.86 6.74
C PHE A 21 -3.92 42.99 5.74
N ARG A 22 -4.67 43.62 4.83
CA ARG A 22 -5.39 42.93 3.77
C ARG A 22 -4.40 42.11 2.92
N GLY A 23 -4.61 40.80 2.86
CA GLY A 23 -3.79 39.86 2.08
C GLY A 23 -2.73 39.11 2.89
N GLU A 24 -2.60 39.41 4.20
CA GLU A 24 -1.76 38.61 5.08
C GLU A 24 -2.43 37.29 5.45
N HIS A 25 -1.67 36.20 5.38
CA HIS A 25 -2.10 34.89 5.84
C HIS A 25 -1.67 34.68 7.28
N SER A 26 -2.58 34.21 8.13
CA SER A 26 -2.26 33.84 9.50
C SER A 26 -1.82 32.38 9.60
N PRO A 27 -0.78 32.05 10.39
CA PRO A 27 -0.45 30.67 10.74
C PRO A 27 -1.37 30.11 11.84
N ARG A 28 -2.22 30.95 12.45
CA ARG A 28 -3.17 30.51 13.49
C ARG A 28 -4.40 29.88 12.85
N THR A 29 -5.09 29.05 13.64
CA THR A 29 -6.39 28.52 13.25
C THR A 29 -7.34 29.66 12.86
N PRO A 30 -8.05 29.55 11.72
CA PRO A 30 -9.03 30.54 11.32
C PRO A 30 -10.08 30.78 12.40
N TRP A 31 -10.61 32.00 12.42
CA TRP A 31 -11.64 32.36 13.39
C TRP A 31 -12.96 31.71 12.99
N GLU A 32 -13.56 30.96 13.93
CA GLU A 32 -14.84 30.28 13.73
C GLU A 32 -15.92 31.04 14.51
N ILE A 33 -16.85 31.67 13.79
CA ILE A 33 -17.93 32.47 14.39
C ILE A 33 -18.99 31.56 15.07
N PHE A 34 -19.29 30.42 14.46
CA PHE A 34 -20.29 29.46 14.96
C PHE A 34 -19.73 28.02 14.99
N PRO A 35 -18.95 27.65 16.02
CA PRO A 35 -18.25 26.36 16.06
C PRO A 35 -19.09 25.19 16.60
N ASP A 36 -20.32 25.43 17.06
CA ASP A 36 -21.15 24.48 17.82
C ASP A 36 -21.31 23.10 17.13
N MET A 37 -21.64 23.10 15.84
CA MET A 37 -21.72 21.85 15.06
C MET A 37 -20.43 21.46 14.34
N VAL A 38 -19.40 22.31 14.38
CA VAL A 38 -18.07 22.01 13.82
C VAL A 38 -17.34 21.04 14.76
N ARG A 39 -17.32 21.38 16.06
CA ARG A 39 -16.73 20.59 17.15
C ARG A 39 -17.82 19.84 17.91
N GLN A 40 -18.32 18.79 17.29
CA GLN A 40 -19.34 17.93 17.89
C GLN A 40 -18.80 17.18 19.12
N GLN A 41 -19.62 17.04 20.16
CA GLN A 41 -19.34 16.20 21.33
C GLN A 41 -19.48 14.70 21.02
N LYS A 42 -18.75 14.21 20.02
CA LYS A 42 -18.64 12.79 19.68
C LYS A 42 -17.22 12.47 19.27
N VAL A 43 -16.73 11.31 19.67
CA VAL A 43 -15.39 10.85 19.29
C VAL A 43 -15.43 10.36 17.85
N ARG A 44 -14.64 10.99 16.97
CA ARG A 44 -14.46 10.54 15.57
C ARG A 44 -13.31 9.54 15.47
N ALA A 45 -13.23 8.82 14.35
CA ALA A 45 -12.07 7.99 14.04
C ALA A 45 -10.80 8.86 14.06
N GLN A 46 -9.74 8.35 14.71
CA GLN A 46 -8.45 9.07 14.89
C GLN A 46 -8.55 10.40 15.66
N SER A 47 -9.65 10.66 16.39
CA SER A 47 -9.76 11.81 17.28
C SER A 47 -9.02 11.56 18.59
N PRO A 48 -8.35 12.57 19.17
CA PRO A 48 -7.85 12.50 20.54
C PRO A 48 -9.01 12.54 21.55
N ILE A 49 -8.75 12.04 22.77
CA ILE A 49 -9.60 12.22 23.96
C ILE A 49 -8.75 12.11 25.23
N ASP A 50 -9.01 12.98 26.21
CA ASP A 50 -8.23 13.04 27.46
C ASP A 50 -8.66 12.01 28.52
N PHE A 51 -9.67 11.19 28.20
CA PHE A 51 -10.20 10.17 29.10
C PHE A 51 -9.26 8.97 29.28
N PHE A 52 -8.52 8.59 28.22
CA PHE A 52 -7.60 7.44 28.25
C PHE A 52 -6.15 7.92 28.41
N GLY A 53 -5.33 7.15 29.13
CA GLY A 53 -3.92 7.52 29.38
C GLY A 53 -3.03 7.61 28.13
N ASP A 54 -3.47 7.09 26.99
CA ASP A 54 -2.78 7.19 25.69
C ASP A 54 -3.29 8.33 24.80
N GLY A 55 -4.29 9.10 25.26
CA GLY A 55 -4.88 10.23 24.54
C GLY A 55 -5.70 9.84 23.30
N ARG A 56 -5.93 8.54 23.04
CA ARG A 56 -6.59 8.07 21.80
C ARG A 56 -8.08 7.82 22.02
N GLY A 57 -8.90 8.48 21.21
CA GLY A 57 -10.33 8.20 21.08
C GLY A 57 -10.63 6.77 20.60
N PRO A 58 -10.09 6.30 19.46
CA PRO A 58 -10.31 4.94 19.02
C PRO A 58 -9.60 3.93 19.94
N ARG A 59 -10.32 2.90 20.36
CA ARG A 59 -9.77 1.80 21.15
C ARG A 59 -9.45 0.61 20.26
N LEU A 60 -8.35 -0.06 20.58
CA LEU A 60 -8.06 -1.37 19.97
C LEU A 60 -9.14 -2.37 20.43
N PRO A 61 -9.59 -3.27 19.54
CA PRO A 61 -10.43 -4.38 19.96
C PRO A 61 -9.66 -5.28 20.94
N ILE A 62 -10.40 -5.95 21.84
CA ILE A 62 -9.81 -6.96 22.72
C ILE A 62 -9.20 -8.07 21.85
N ALA A 63 -8.04 -8.58 22.24
CA ALA A 63 -7.39 -9.67 21.52
C ALA A 63 -8.35 -10.85 21.33
N ASN A 64 -8.27 -11.50 20.16
CA ASN A 64 -9.13 -12.62 19.76
C ASN A 64 -10.62 -12.30 19.56
N THR A 65 -11.01 -11.02 19.47
CA THR A 65 -12.37 -10.64 19.06
C THR A 65 -12.55 -10.93 17.56
N ILE A 66 -13.59 -11.69 17.22
CA ILE A 66 -13.95 -12.01 15.83
C ILE A 66 -15.10 -11.09 15.40
N PRO A 67 -14.93 -10.25 14.37
CA PRO A 67 -16.02 -9.41 13.89
C PRO A 67 -17.09 -10.27 13.19
N ILE A 68 -18.36 -9.89 13.37
CA ILE A 68 -19.47 -10.49 12.61
C ILE A 68 -19.24 -10.16 11.12
N GLY A 69 -19.16 -11.20 10.29
CA GLY A 69 -18.78 -11.10 8.87
C GLY A 69 -17.32 -11.46 8.55
N TYR A 70 -16.49 -11.77 9.56
CA TYR A 70 -15.15 -12.37 9.39
C TYR A 70 -15.23 -13.87 9.07
N GLU A 71 -16.17 -14.56 9.74
CA GLU A 71 -16.74 -15.85 9.38
C GLU A 71 -18.21 -15.81 9.82
N MET A 72 -19.16 -16.13 8.93
CA MET A 72 -20.52 -16.44 9.36
C MET A 72 -20.50 -17.79 10.09
N PRO A 73 -21.30 -18.02 11.15
CA PRO A 73 -21.46 -19.36 11.71
C PRO A 73 -21.85 -20.25 10.55
N LYS A 74 -21.05 -21.27 10.23
CA LYS A 74 -21.46 -22.29 9.26
C LYS A 74 -22.74 -22.88 9.85
N PRO A 75 -23.94 -22.61 9.29
CA PRO A 75 -25.04 -23.49 9.60
C PRO A 75 -24.51 -24.84 9.12
N GLN A 76 -24.61 -25.87 9.95
CA GLN A 76 -24.57 -27.21 9.40
C GLN A 76 -25.67 -27.22 8.34
N LEU A 77 -25.31 -27.05 7.08
CA LEU A 77 -26.21 -27.26 5.96
C LEU A 77 -26.38 -28.77 5.89
N LYS A 78 -27.09 -29.33 6.88
CA LYS A 78 -27.88 -30.51 6.64
C LYS A 78 -28.86 -30.03 5.60
N THR A 79 -28.59 -30.35 4.35
CA THR A 79 -29.63 -30.46 3.35
C THR A 79 -30.74 -31.26 3.99
N LEU A 80 -31.84 -30.60 4.34
CA LEU A 80 -33.05 -31.32 4.68
C LEU A 80 -33.39 -32.15 3.43
N PRO A 81 -33.57 -33.47 3.55
CA PRO A 81 -33.96 -34.29 2.41
C PRO A 81 -35.24 -33.70 1.79
N GLY A 82 -35.17 -33.28 0.52
CA GLY A 82 -36.35 -32.88 -0.27
C GLY A 82 -36.53 -31.38 -0.58
N VAL A 83 -35.59 -30.49 -0.24
CA VAL A 83 -35.69 -29.07 -0.65
C VAL A 83 -34.82 -28.80 -1.90
N PRO A 84 -35.41 -28.51 -3.07
CA PRO A 84 -34.64 -28.14 -4.25
C PRO A 84 -33.98 -26.77 -4.06
N PRO A 85 -32.76 -26.55 -4.57
CA PRO A 85 -32.10 -25.25 -4.47
C PRO A 85 -32.92 -24.21 -5.25
N THR A 86 -33.39 -23.17 -4.55
CA THR A 86 -34.09 -22.07 -5.20
C THR A 86 -33.12 -21.26 -6.04
N ALA A 87 -33.53 -20.92 -7.28
CA ALA A 87 -32.72 -20.24 -8.29
C ALA A 87 -32.26 -18.80 -7.91
N ASN A 88 -32.57 -18.32 -6.70
CA ASN A 88 -32.34 -16.96 -6.22
C ASN A 88 -31.47 -16.88 -4.95
N ALA A 89 -30.70 -17.92 -4.62
CA ALA A 89 -29.62 -17.75 -3.65
C ALA A 89 -28.60 -16.74 -4.23
N PRO A 90 -28.19 -15.68 -3.49
CA PRO A 90 -27.13 -14.80 -3.95
C PRO A 90 -25.91 -15.65 -4.29
N ARG A 91 -25.52 -15.66 -5.57
CA ARG A 91 -24.33 -16.35 -6.04
C ARG A 91 -23.15 -15.81 -5.21
N PRO A 92 -22.33 -16.65 -4.55
CA PRO A 92 -21.21 -16.15 -3.79
C PRO A 92 -20.29 -15.39 -4.75
N GLU A 93 -20.27 -14.06 -4.64
CA GLU A 93 -19.25 -13.21 -5.24
C GLU A 93 -17.88 -13.83 -4.90
N PRO A 94 -16.99 -14.02 -5.88
CA PRO A 94 -15.69 -14.63 -5.61
C PRO A 94 -14.98 -13.80 -4.54
N ALA A 95 -14.47 -14.47 -3.50
CA ALA A 95 -13.83 -13.84 -2.34
C ALA A 95 -12.71 -12.86 -2.72
N SER A 96 -12.17 -12.97 -3.94
CA SER A 96 -11.19 -12.08 -4.54
C SER A 96 -11.62 -10.61 -4.69
N ASN A 97 -12.93 -10.31 -4.67
CA ASN A 97 -13.44 -8.94 -4.84
C ASN A 97 -13.75 -8.20 -3.52
N ARG A 98 -13.54 -8.84 -2.36
CA ARG A 98 -13.75 -8.19 -1.06
C ARG A 98 -12.46 -7.51 -0.61
N ILE A 99 -12.53 -6.20 -0.34
CA ILE A 99 -11.45 -5.49 0.36
C ILE A 99 -11.45 -5.99 1.82
N GLY A 100 -10.67 -7.03 2.07
CA GLY A 100 -10.51 -7.64 3.39
C GLY A 100 -9.04 -7.68 3.79
N PHE A 101 -8.74 -7.42 5.05
CA PHE A 101 -7.38 -7.49 5.59
C PHE A 101 -7.04 -8.88 6.17
N SER A 102 -8.08 -9.66 6.45
CA SER A 102 -8.08 -11.11 6.71
C SER A 102 -9.56 -11.50 6.79
N VAL A 103 -10.02 -12.49 6.01
CA VAL A 103 -11.44 -12.88 5.96
C VAL A 103 -11.63 -14.41 6.09
N GLY A 104 -10.64 -15.12 6.62
CA GLY A 104 -10.71 -16.57 6.78
C GLY A 104 -9.37 -17.22 7.14
N THR A 105 -9.39 -18.55 7.29
CA THR A 105 -8.23 -19.37 7.63
C THR A 105 -7.72 -20.24 6.47
N ASP A 106 -8.24 -20.02 5.26
CA ASP A 106 -7.88 -20.78 4.06
C ASP A 106 -6.54 -20.29 3.45
N TYR A 107 -6.09 -20.97 2.39
CA TYR A 107 -4.85 -20.62 1.70
C TYR A 107 -4.85 -19.18 1.19
N TYR A 108 -5.98 -18.71 0.67
CA TYR A 108 -6.13 -17.34 0.18
C TYR A 108 -5.88 -16.31 1.28
N ASN A 109 -6.34 -16.54 2.50
CA ASN A 109 -6.19 -15.57 3.59
C ASN A 109 -4.90 -15.72 4.40
N THR A 110 -4.24 -16.87 4.35
CA THR A 110 -3.11 -17.20 5.25
C THR A 110 -1.81 -17.54 4.53
N GLY A 111 -1.87 -17.90 3.25
CA GLY A 111 -0.74 -18.48 2.53
C GLY A 111 -0.39 -19.92 2.96
N LYS A 112 -1.19 -20.57 3.82
CA LYS A 112 -0.91 -21.94 4.29
C LYS A 112 -1.81 -22.98 3.63
N MET A 113 -1.22 -24.13 3.30
CA MET A 113 -1.93 -25.37 2.95
C MET A 113 -1.65 -26.40 4.03
N GLY A 114 -2.60 -26.56 4.96
CA GLY A 114 -2.36 -27.31 6.20
C GLY A 114 -1.27 -26.66 7.04
N ASN A 115 -0.24 -27.42 7.40
CA ASN A 115 0.89 -26.92 8.21
C ASN A 115 2.02 -26.29 7.38
N ASN A 116 1.95 -26.40 6.05
CA ASN A 116 3.01 -25.96 5.15
C ASN A 116 2.64 -24.67 4.42
N TRP A 117 3.65 -23.92 3.98
CA TRP A 117 3.45 -22.80 3.06
C TRP A 117 3.00 -23.31 1.69
N GLY A 118 1.93 -22.72 1.17
CA GLY A 118 1.43 -23.09 -0.15
C GLY A 118 2.21 -22.42 -1.28
N THR A 119 2.22 -23.07 -2.44
CA THR A 119 2.80 -22.57 -3.69
C THR A 119 1.68 -22.30 -4.69
N GLY A 120 1.91 -21.34 -5.59
CA GLY A 120 0.95 -20.92 -6.62
C GLY A 120 0.10 -19.74 -6.21
N ILE A 121 -0.29 -18.93 -7.19
CA ILE A 121 -1.20 -17.81 -7.00
C ILE A 121 -2.64 -18.34 -7.00
N PRO A 122 -3.43 -18.15 -5.92
CA PRO A 122 -4.78 -18.70 -5.79
C PRO A 122 -5.86 -17.90 -6.55
N VAL A 123 -5.45 -16.92 -7.35
CA VAL A 123 -6.33 -16.05 -8.14
C VAL A 123 -5.89 -16.01 -9.60
N PRO A 124 -6.83 -15.79 -10.55
CA PRO A 124 -6.47 -15.63 -11.95
C PRO A 124 -5.48 -14.48 -12.15
N VAL A 125 -4.34 -14.78 -12.77
CA VAL A 125 -3.31 -13.78 -13.10
C VAL A 125 -3.73 -13.06 -14.39
N THR A 126 -4.43 -11.94 -14.22
CA THR A 126 -4.87 -11.08 -15.33
C THR A 126 -3.97 -9.85 -15.46
N GLU A 127 -4.05 -9.15 -16.59
CA GLU A 127 -3.37 -7.86 -16.78
C GLU A 127 -3.76 -6.85 -15.70
N GLN A 128 -5.05 -6.77 -15.36
CA GLN A 128 -5.55 -5.88 -14.31
C GLN A 128 -4.93 -6.21 -12.95
N LEU A 129 -4.76 -7.50 -12.62
CA LEU A 129 -4.08 -7.93 -11.40
C LEU A 129 -2.60 -7.50 -11.42
N MET A 130 -1.93 -7.59 -12.57
CA MET A 130 -0.53 -7.18 -12.71
C MET A 130 -0.36 -5.68 -12.52
N GLN A 131 -1.20 -4.87 -13.17
CA GLN A 131 -1.20 -3.41 -13.02
C GLN A 131 -1.49 -3.01 -11.56
N ARG A 132 -2.45 -3.69 -10.92
CA ARG A 132 -2.74 -3.50 -9.51
C ARG A 132 -1.57 -3.89 -8.61
N GLY A 133 -0.95 -5.02 -8.88
CA GLY A 133 0.24 -5.52 -8.18
C GLY A 133 1.40 -4.55 -8.28
N GLN A 134 1.67 -4.04 -9.48
CA GLN A 134 2.68 -3.00 -9.73
C GLN A 134 2.40 -1.73 -8.94
N GLN A 135 1.17 -1.21 -9.02
CA GLN A 135 0.76 -0.03 -8.26
C GLN A 135 1.02 -0.23 -6.76
N ARG A 136 0.60 -1.37 -6.21
CA ARG A 136 0.71 -1.66 -4.78
C ARG A 136 2.13 -1.94 -4.32
N PHE A 137 2.93 -2.61 -5.14
CA PHE A 137 4.36 -2.81 -4.89
C PHE A 137 5.09 -1.46 -4.90
N ASN A 138 4.80 -0.59 -5.86
CA ASN A 138 5.42 0.73 -5.97
C ASN A 138 5.06 1.67 -4.81
N ILE A 139 3.89 1.51 -4.20
CA ILE A 139 3.47 2.30 -3.03
C ILE A 139 4.11 1.77 -1.74
N ASN A 140 4.09 0.44 -1.53
CA ASN A 140 4.38 -0.13 -0.21
C ASN A 140 5.78 -0.77 -0.10
N CYS A 141 6.30 -1.34 -1.18
CA CYS A 141 7.45 -2.26 -1.14
C CYS A 141 8.70 -1.65 -1.77
N SER A 142 8.56 -0.88 -2.87
CA SER A 142 9.68 -0.33 -3.64
C SER A 142 10.53 0.67 -2.86
N VAL A 143 9.95 1.33 -1.84
CA VAL A 143 10.64 2.30 -0.98
C VAL A 143 11.85 1.65 -0.30
N CYS A 144 11.73 0.38 0.09
CA CYS A 144 12.82 -0.39 0.70
C CYS A 144 13.48 -1.33 -0.32
N HIS A 145 12.68 -2.11 -1.07
CA HIS A 145 13.20 -3.15 -1.97
C HIS A 145 13.62 -2.64 -3.35
N GLY A 146 13.34 -1.38 -3.71
CA GLY A 146 13.60 -0.82 -5.04
C GLY A 146 12.54 -1.21 -6.08
N LEU A 147 12.48 -0.45 -7.18
CA LEU A 147 11.51 -0.71 -8.27
C LEU A 147 11.75 -2.04 -8.98
N THR A 148 13.00 -2.51 -9.02
CA THR A 148 13.40 -3.80 -9.58
C THR A 148 13.48 -4.91 -8.53
N ALA A 149 13.03 -4.63 -7.31
CA ALA A 149 13.11 -5.53 -6.16
C ALA A 149 14.55 -5.94 -5.77
N ALA A 150 15.56 -5.15 -6.13
CA ALA A 150 16.98 -5.43 -5.93
C ALA A 150 17.53 -5.05 -4.52
N GLY A 151 16.67 -4.67 -3.57
CA GLY A 151 17.10 -4.27 -2.21
C GLY A 151 17.81 -2.91 -2.18
N ASN A 152 17.57 -2.06 -3.19
CA ASN A 152 18.21 -0.77 -3.38
C ASN A 152 17.22 0.40 -3.39
N GLY A 153 16.11 0.28 -2.64
CA GLY A 153 15.13 1.35 -2.50
C GLY A 153 15.71 2.58 -1.78
N VAL A 154 15.01 3.71 -1.88
CA VAL A 154 15.43 5.00 -1.32
C VAL A 154 15.72 4.93 0.19
N ALA A 155 15.04 4.04 0.91
CA ALA A 155 15.24 3.83 2.35
C ALA A 155 16.69 3.42 2.71
N LYS A 156 17.41 2.78 1.77
CA LYS A 156 18.82 2.42 1.94
C LYS A 156 19.70 3.65 2.18
N LEU A 157 19.40 4.78 1.53
CA LEU A 157 20.12 6.04 1.72
C LEU A 157 19.98 6.60 3.15
N TYR A 158 18.97 6.13 3.89
CA TYR A 158 18.68 6.54 5.27
C TYR A 158 19.08 5.47 6.30
N GLY A 159 19.98 4.55 5.94
CA GLY A 159 20.59 3.61 6.88
C GLY A 159 19.97 2.21 6.93
N LEU A 160 18.91 1.94 6.16
CA LEU A 160 18.36 0.58 5.98
C LEU A 160 19.22 -0.24 5.00
N ASN A 161 20.46 -0.54 5.41
CA ASN A 161 21.47 -1.19 4.56
C ASN A 161 21.29 -2.71 4.38
N THR A 162 20.44 -3.33 5.19
CA THR A 162 20.26 -4.79 5.25
C THR A 162 18.98 -5.27 4.54
N VAL A 163 18.34 -4.41 3.74
CA VAL A 163 17.16 -4.81 2.96
C VAL A 163 17.56 -5.86 1.93
N ALA A 164 16.94 -7.03 2.02
CA ALA A 164 17.21 -8.13 1.11
C ALA A 164 16.80 -7.79 -0.33
N THR A 165 17.61 -8.23 -1.30
CA THR A 165 17.17 -8.33 -2.69
C THR A 165 16.16 -9.47 -2.80
N LEU A 166 15.01 -9.19 -3.41
CA LEU A 166 13.99 -10.20 -3.65
C LEU A 166 14.27 -10.99 -4.93
N GLN A 167 15.35 -10.67 -5.64
CA GLN A 167 15.84 -11.39 -6.81
C GLN A 167 16.69 -12.62 -6.43
N ASP A 168 17.11 -12.73 -5.16
CA ASP A 168 17.88 -13.87 -4.66
C ASP A 168 17.20 -15.20 -4.98
N GLU A 169 17.98 -16.19 -5.40
CA GLU A 169 17.47 -17.53 -5.73
C GLU A 169 16.66 -18.16 -4.60
N ARG A 170 17.08 -17.95 -3.35
CA ARG A 170 16.35 -18.40 -2.17
C ARG A 170 14.94 -17.81 -2.10
N ILE A 171 14.75 -16.54 -2.47
CA ILE A 171 13.43 -15.89 -2.49
C ILE A 171 12.64 -16.28 -3.75
N ARG A 172 13.31 -16.47 -4.88
CA ARG A 172 12.67 -16.99 -6.10
C ARG A 172 12.07 -18.38 -5.89
N LYS A 173 12.77 -19.25 -5.16
CA LYS A 173 12.31 -20.61 -4.82
C LYS A 173 11.40 -20.68 -3.58
N MET A 174 11.26 -19.58 -2.84
CA MET A 174 10.38 -19.50 -1.67
C MET A 174 8.94 -19.74 -2.08
N ALA A 175 8.16 -20.41 -1.22
CA ALA A 175 6.74 -20.62 -1.46
C ALA A 175 5.97 -19.28 -1.45
N ASP A 176 5.01 -19.10 -2.35
CA ASP A 176 4.22 -17.87 -2.45
C ASP A 176 3.50 -17.53 -1.14
N GLY A 177 3.03 -18.57 -0.44
CA GLY A 177 2.44 -18.46 0.88
C GLY A 177 3.38 -17.93 1.97
N GLU A 178 4.69 -18.21 1.90
CA GLU A 178 5.66 -17.65 2.83
C GLU A 178 5.90 -16.16 2.56
N ILE A 179 5.90 -15.75 1.29
CA ILE A 179 5.97 -14.34 0.91
C ILE A 179 4.70 -13.61 1.38
N PHE A 180 3.52 -14.22 1.18
CA PHE A 180 2.26 -13.71 1.70
C PHE A 180 2.29 -13.51 3.22
N ASN A 181 2.82 -14.48 3.96
CA ASN A 181 2.98 -14.37 5.40
C ASN A 181 3.95 -13.27 5.80
N THR A 182 5.06 -13.11 5.07
CA THR A 182 6.04 -12.04 5.30
C THR A 182 5.41 -10.66 5.12
N ILE A 183 4.57 -10.46 4.10
CA ILE A 183 3.81 -9.21 3.94
C ILE A 183 2.83 -9.03 5.10
N THR A 184 2.13 -10.10 5.50
CA THR A 184 1.08 -10.03 6.50
C THR A 184 1.63 -9.74 7.90
N ASN A 185 2.67 -10.45 8.31
CA ASN A 185 3.16 -10.50 9.69
C ASN A 185 4.54 -9.85 9.89
N GLY A 186 5.20 -9.45 8.80
CA GLY A 186 6.58 -8.98 8.85
C GLY A 186 7.57 -10.14 8.94
N LYS A 187 8.87 -9.81 8.92
CA LYS A 187 9.98 -10.75 9.09
C LYS A 187 11.24 -10.00 9.51
N ASN A 188 11.86 -10.43 10.61
CA ASN A 188 13.04 -9.76 11.18
C ASN A 188 12.78 -8.25 11.40
N THR A 189 13.53 -7.39 10.73
CA THR A 189 13.39 -5.93 10.78
C THR A 189 12.29 -5.39 9.86
N MET A 190 11.70 -6.21 8.98
CA MET A 190 10.57 -5.83 8.17
C MET A 190 9.29 -5.88 9.00
N MET A 191 8.65 -4.72 9.16
CA MET A 191 7.37 -4.59 9.87
C MET A 191 6.22 -5.27 9.13
N SER A 192 5.12 -5.54 9.84
CA SER A 192 3.91 -6.10 9.24
C SER A 192 3.17 -5.07 8.38
N TYR A 193 2.69 -5.51 7.23
CA TYR A 193 1.82 -4.72 6.34
C TYR A 193 0.37 -5.22 6.38
N GLY A 194 0.06 -6.26 7.17
CA GLY A 194 -1.25 -6.89 7.20
C GLY A 194 -2.40 -5.94 7.56
N GLY A 195 -2.14 -4.91 8.37
CA GLY A 195 -3.13 -3.88 8.71
C GLY A 195 -3.37 -2.82 7.62
N ASN A 196 -2.47 -2.71 6.64
CA ASN A 196 -2.47 -1.63 5.63
C ASN A 196 -2.64 -2.15 4.19
N VAL A 197 -2.36 -3.44 3.95
CA VAL A 197 -2.47 -4.08 2.63
C VAL A 197 -3.55 -5.18 2.69
N PRO A 198 -4.68 -5.02 1.97
CA PRO A 198 -5.72 -6.04 1.86
C PRO A 198 -5.20 -7.36 1.27
N VAL A 199 -5.81 -8.49 1.62
CA VAL A 199 -5.43 -9.85 1.17
C VAL A 199 -5.34 -9.94 -0.36
N ALA A 200 -6.32 -9.40 -1.07
CA ALA A 200 -6.31 -9.37 -2.54
C ALA A 200 -5.09 -8.63 -3.11
N ASP A 201 -4.75 -7.49 -2.50
CA ASP A 201 -3.59 -6.69 -2.91
C ASP A 201 -2.27 -7.41 -2.56
N ARG A 202 -2.21 -8.23 -1.50
CA ARG A 202 -1.02 -9.04 -1.20
C ARG A 202 -0.75 -10.05 -2.31
N TRP A 203 -1.78 -10.75 -2.79
CA TRP A 203 -1.63 -11.66 -3.93
C TRP A 203 -1.25 -10.92 -5.21
N ALA A 204 -1.85 -9.77 -5.49
CA ALA A 204 -1.46 -8.94 -6.63
C ALA A 204 0.02 -8.53 -6.57
N ILE A 205 0.50 -8.10 -5.41
CA ILE A 205 1.91 -7.76 -5.16
C ILE A 205 2.81 -8.97 -5.41
N ILE A 206 2.45 -10.15 -4.88
CA ILE A 206 3.24 -11.37 -5.06
C ILE A 206 3.28 -11.76 -6.54
N SER A 207 2.16 -11.71 -7.25
CA SER A 207 2.14 -12.03 -8.68
C SER A 207 3.00 -11.06 -9.50
N TYR A 208 2.95 -9.76 -9.19
CA TYR A 208 3.85 -8.78 -9.81
C TYR A 208 5.31 -9.02 -9.46
N LEU A 209 5.62 -9.37 -8.20
CA LEU A 209 6.96 -9.75 -7.76
C LEU A 209 7.48 -10.98 -8.54
N ARG A 210 6.64 -11.97 -8.81
CA ARG A 210 7.03 -13.13 -9.64
C ARG A 210 7.33 -12.71 -11.07
N ALA A 211 6.55 -11.80 -11.64
CA ALA A 211 6.83 -11.24 -12.95
C ALA A 211 8.17 -10.46 -12.98
N LEU A 212 8.45 -9.64 -11.96
CA LEU A 212 9.74 -8.95 -11.75
C LEU A 212 10.92 -9.92 -11.62
N GLN A 213 10.72 -11.02 -10.91
CA GLN A 213 11.76 -12.05 -10.78
C GLN A 213 12.07 -12.71 -12.11
N ARG A 214 11.05 -12.94 -12.94
CA ARG A 214 11.21 -13.47 -14.29
C ARG A 214 11.82 -12.44 -15.23
N SER A 215 11.46 -11.15 -15.15
CA SER A 215 12.00 -10.12 -16.04
C SER A 215 13.51 -9.95 -15.88
N GLN A 216 14.03 -10.08 -14.65
CA GLN A 216 15.48 -9.95 -14.41
C GLN A 216 16.27 -11.23 -14.66
N ASN A 217 15.58 -12.36 -14.88
CA ASN A 217 16.19 -13.67 -15.09
C ASN A 217 15.54 -14.40 -16.29
N ALA A 218 15.15 -13.64 -17.32
CA ALA A 218 14.48 -14.21 -18.48
C ALA A 218 15.42 -15.16 -19.22
N ALA A 219 14.93 -16.35 -19.54
CA ALA A 219 15.65 -17.30 -20.39
C ALA A 219 15.40 -16.96 -21.87
N ALA A 220 16.30 -17.35 -22.76
CA ALA A 220 16.07 -17.24 -24.21
C ALA A 220 14.77 -17.95 -24.65
N ALA A 221 14.38 -19.02 -23.94
CA ALA A 221 13.12 -19.74 -24.15
C ALA A 221 11.86 -18.93 -23.79
N ASP A 222 11.99 -17.84 -23.02
CA ASP A 222 10.88 -16.95 -22.66
C ASP A 222 10.54 -15.94 -23.76
N VAL A 223 11.42 -15.79 -24.76
CA VAL A 223 11.26 -14.85 -25.86
C VAL A 223 10.59 -15.57 -27.04
N PRO A 224 9.50 -15.02 -27.61
CA PRO A 224 8.90 -15.57 -28.82
C PRO A 224 9.94 -15.72 -29.94
N PRO A 225 9.90 -16.79 -30.76
CA PRO A 225 10.88 -17.02 -31.82
C PRO A 225 11.05 -15.84 -32.78
N GLU A 226 9.98 -15.07 -33.00
CA GLU A 226 9.95 -13.88 -33.85
C GLU A 226 10.79 -12.71 -33.31
N GLU A 227 10.88 -12.58 -31.98
CA GLU A 227 11.67 -11.55 -31.31
C GLU A 227 13.12 -11.98 -31.11
N LEU A 228 13.38 -13.30 -30.93
CA LEU A 228 14.75 -13.84 -30.88
C LEU A 228 15.55 -13.47 -32.13
N ALA A 229 14.96 -13.62 -33.31
CA ALA A 229 15.61 -13.28 -34.58
C ALA A 229 15.94 -11.77 -34.73
N LYS A 230 15.29 -10.89 -33.95
CA LYS A 230 15.60 -9.45 -33.92
C LYS A 230 16.75 -9.15 -32.94
N LEU A 231 16.88 -9.92 -31.86
CA LEU A 231 17.98 -9.80 -30.91
C LEU A 231 19.30 -10.25 -31.53
N ASP A 232 19.30 -11.36 -32.26
CA ASP A 232 20.49 -11.86 -32.98
C ASP A 232 21.00 -10.85 -34.02
N LYS A 233 20.08 -10.13 -34.68
CA LYS A 233 20.41 -9.04 -35.62
C LYS A 233 20.92 -7.77 -34.91
N ALA A 234 20.49 -7.52 -33.68
CA ALA A 234 20.95 -6.39 -32.88
C ALA A 234 22.36 -6.62 -32.30
N GLU A 235 22.69 -7.85 -31.90
CA GLU A 235 24.05 -8.24 -31.48
C GLU A 235 25.06 -8.22 -32.64
N ALA A 236 24.61 -8.44 -33.88
CA ALA A 236 25.46 -8.37 -35.07
C ALA A 236 25.81 -6.93 -35.52
N LYS A 237 25.23 -5.88 -34.89
CA LYS A 237 25.61 -4.48 -35.14
C LYS A 237 26.76 -4.08 -34.19
N PRO A 238 27.93 -3.62 -34.68
CA PRO A 238 29.02 -3.19 -33.80
C PRO A 238 28.56 -2.08 -32.85
N PRO A 239 29.09 -2.00 -31.61
CA PRO A 239 28.70 -0.97 -30.66
C PRO A 239 28.98 0.42 -31.25
N GLU A 240 27.94 1.25 -31.30
CA GLU A 240 28.03 2.64 -31.71
C GLU A 240 29.09 3.36 -30.85
N ALA A 241 30.02 4.05 -31.51
CA ALA A 241 31.15 4.70 -30.87
C ALA A 241 30.71 5.66 -29.76
N LYS A 242 31.42 5.62 -28.62
CA LYS A 242 31.24 6.54 -27.50
C LYS A 242 31.20 8.00 -28.01
N PRO A 243 30.26 8.85 -27.57
CA PRO A 243 30.32 10.28 -27.85
C PRO A 243 31.60 10.84 -27.23
N GLY A 244 32.39 11.53 -28.05
CA GLY A 244 33.66 12.15 -27.66
C GLY A 244 33.49 13.13 -26.50
N ALA A 245 34.58 13.26 -25.72
CA ALA A 245 34.69 14.21 -24.62
C ALA A 245 34.25 15.62 -25.07
N SER A 246 33.35 16.22 -24.28
CA SER A 246 32.93 17.61 -24.45
C SER A 246 34.10 18.55 -24.11
N PRO A 247 34.39 19.58 -24.93
CA PRO A 247 35.50 20.49 -24.66
C PRO A 247 35.21 21.39 -23.45
N GLU A 248 36.22 21.53 -22.59
CA GLU A 248 36.27 22.46 -21.47
C GLU A 248 35.85 23.88 -21.89
N ALA A 249 34.87 24.43 -21.17
CA ALA A 249 34.51 25.83 -21.26
C ALA A 249 35.66 26.71 -20.70
N GLN A 250 36.30 27.45 -21.60
CA GLN A 250 37.21 28.55 -21.24
C GLN A 250 36.42 29.61 -20.44
N LYS A 251 36.79 29.77 -19.16
CA LYS A 251 36.38 30.93 -18.35
C LYS A 251 37.10 32.17 -18.88
N LYS A 252 36.31 33.19 -19.23
CA LYS A 252 36.70 34.60 -19.13
C LYS A 252 36.45 35.10 -17.72
#